data_AF-A0A662PN41-F1
#
_entry.id   AF-A0A662PN41-F1
#
_cell.length_a   1.000
_cell.length_b   1.000
_cell.length_c   1.000
_cell.angle_alpha   90.00
_cell.angle_beta   90.00
_cell.angle_gamma   90.00
#
_symmetry.space_group_name_H-M   'P 1'
#
loop_
_entity.id
_entity.type
_entity.pdbx_description
1 polymer ?
#
loop_
_entity_poly.entity_id
_entity_poly.type
_entity_poly.pdbx_seq_one_letter_code
_entity_poly.pdbx_strand_id
1 'polypeptide(L)' 'TVPETASLSLLRDLFQEYPAVLIQKNGEITGIVTRADLFKVLDSKAARI' A
#
# COMPACT_ATOMS: atom_id res chain seq x y z
N THR A 1 -6.97 -6.89 -5.86
CA THR A 1 -5.83 -6.14 -6.45
C THR A 1 -6.24 -4.68 -6.51
N VAL A 2 -5.28 -3.76 -6.58
CA VAL A 2 -5.54 -2.31 -6.73
C VAL A 2 -4.59 -1.70 -7.76
N PRO A 3 -4.95 -0.58 -8.41
CA PRO A 3 -4.03 0.12 -9.32
C PRO A 3 -2.85 0.73 -8.56
N GLU A 4 -1.73 0.97 -9.26
CA GLU A 4 -0.52 1.62 -8.69
C GLU A 4 -0.79 3.05 -8.16
N THR A 5 -1.87 3.68 -8.63
CA THR A 5 -2.31 5.02 -8.23
C THR A 5 -3.27 5.01 -7.04
N ALA A 6 -3.52 3.85 -6.43
CA ALA A 6 -4.39 3.73 -5.27
C ALA A 6 -3.93 4.63 -4.12
N SER A 7 -4.90 5.28 -3.46
CA SER A 7 -4.60 6.17 -2.33
C SER A 7 -4.17 5.39 -1.10
N LEU A 8 -3.37 6.04 -0.24
CA LEU A 8 -2.98 5.44 1.04
C LEU A 8 -4.18 5.18 1.97
N SER A 9 -5.26 5.97 1.85
CA SER A 9 -6.50 5.74 2.61
C SER A 9 -7.15 4.42 2.21
N LEU A 10 -7.28 4.14 0.91
CA LEU A 10 -7.82 2.87 0.42
C LEU A 10 -6.96 1.69 0.90
N LEU A 11 -5.63 1.82 0.84
CA LEU A 11 -4.73 0.77 1.33
C LEU A 11 -4.90 0.53 2.84
N ARG A 12 -5.11 1.58 3.64
CA ARG A 12 -5.39 1.45 5.08
C ARG A 12 -6.67 0.66 5.34
N ASP A 13 -7.73 0.95 4.60
CA ASP A 13 -9.02 0.27 4.75
C ASP A 13 -8.89 -1.21 4.37
N LEU A 14 -8.23 -1.51 3.24
CA LEU A 14 -7.97 -2.89 2.81
C LEU A 14 -7.14 -3.68 3.82
N PHE A 15 -6.18 -3.03 4.48
CA PHE A 15 -5.36 -3.70 5.48
C PHE A 15 -6.08 -4.08 6.77
N GLN A 16 -7.29 -3.56 7.01
CA GLN A 16 -8.13 -3.99 8.14
C GLN A 16 -8.57 -5.45 7.96
N GLU A 17 -8.82 -5.86 6.71
CA GLU A 17 -9.30 -7.22 6.40
C GLU A 17 -8.19 -8.11 5.83
N TYR A 18 -7.29 -7.56 5.02
CA TYR A 18 -6.28 -8.31 4.29
C TYR A 18 -4.86 -8.04 4.84
N PRO A 19 -3.99 -9.05 4.96
CA PRO A 19 -2.62 -8.83 5.43
C PRO A 19 -1.71 -8.18 4.37
N ALA A 20 -2.05 -8.35 3.09
CA ALA A 20 -1.31 -7.82 1.95
C ALA A 20 -2.25 -7.50 0.79
N VAL A 21 -1.86 -6.57 -0.08
CA VAL A 21 -2.63 -6.15 -1.26
C VAL A 21 -1.74 -6.24 -2.49
N LEU A 22 -2.25 -6.86 -3.56
CA LEU A 22 -1.56 -6.93 -4.86
C LEU A 22 -1.78 -5.65 -5.66
N ILE A 23 -0.71 -5.13 -6.26
CA ILE A 23 -0.71 -3.98 -7.15
C ILE A 23 -0.79 -4.46 -8.60
N GLN A 24 -1.62 -3.81 -9.40
CA GLN A 24 -1.72 -4.08 -10.83
C GLN A 24 -1.48 -2.83 -11.67
N LYS A 25 -0.98 -3.05 -12.89
CA LYS A 25 -0.86 -2.06 -13.96
C LYS A 25 -1.27 -2.71 -15.27
N ASN A 26 -2.20 -2.09 -16.00
CA ASN A 26 -2.70 -2.60 -17.28
C ASN A 26 -3.19 -4.07 -17.23
N GLY A 27 -3.81 -4.48 -16.12
CA GLY A 27 -4.30 -5.86 -15.92
C GLY A 27 -3.24 -6.86 -15.46
N GLU A 28 -1.97 -6.48 -15.41
CA GLU A 28 -0.87 -7.33 -14.94
C GLU A 28 -0.53 -7.04 -13.48
N ILE A 29 -0.22 -8.09 -12.70
CA ILE A 29 0.26 -7.95 -11.33
C ILE A 29 1.72 -7.52 -11.36
N THR A 30 2.00 -6.33 -10.85
CA THR A 30 3.35 -5.75 -10.85
C THR A 30 4.01 -5.78 -9.49
N GLY A 31 3.27 -6.09 -8.43
CA GLY A 31 3.84 -6.18 -7.10
C GLY A 31 2.84 -6.47 -5.98
N ILE A 32 3.36 -6.40 -4.76
CA ILE A 32 2.62 -6.59 -3.51
C ILE A 32 3.00 -5.47 -2.54
N VAL A 33 2.03 -4.99 -1.78
CA VAL A 33 2.24 -4.07 -0.67
C VAL A 33 1.71 -4.68 0.62
N THR A 34 2.46 -4.53 1.69
CA THR A 34 2.11 -5.06 3.02
C THR A 34 1.91 -3.94 4.02
N ARG A 35 1.34 -4.26 5.20
CA ARG A 35 1.19 -3.31 6.30
C ARG A 35 2.53 -2.71 6.76
N ALA A 36 3.61 -3.51 6.71
CA ALA A 36 4.94 -3.05 7.10
C ALA A 36 5.46 -1.95 6.16
N ASP A 37 5.09 -1.99 4.87
CA ASP A 37 5.49 -0.97 3.91
C ASP A 37 4.78 0.35 4.18
N LEU A 38 3.51 0.31 4.60
CA LEU A 38 2.79 1.50 5.04
C LEU A 38 3.46 2.15 6.27
N PHE A 39 3.94 1.33 7.22
CA PHE A 39 4.62 1.85 8.41
C PHE A 39 5.92 2.58 8.05
N LYS A 40 6.74 2.01 7.14
CA LYS A 40 7.98 2.66 6.66
C LYS A 40 7.71 4.04 6.06
N VAL A 41 6.62 4.20 5.32
CA VAL A 41 6.24 5.47 4.68
C VAL A 41 5.85 6.52 5.72
N LEU A 42 5.11 6.12 6.77
CA LEU A 42 4.72 7.03 7.85
C LEU A 42 5.92 7.45 8.70
N ASP A 43 6.79 6.50 9.03
CA ASP A 43 8.02 6.74 9.79
C ASP A 43 8.98 7.68 9.02
N SER A 44 9.18 7.42 7.73
CA SER A 44 10.02 8.27 6.86
C SER A 44 9.53 9.72 6.76
N LYS A 45 8.22 9.95 6.93
CA LYS A 45 7.63 11.28 6.91
C LYS A 45 7.77 11.98 8.28
N ALA A 46 7.71 11.22 9.38
CA ALA A 46 7.91 11.71 10.74
C ALA A 46 9.39 12.00 11.06
N ALA A 47 10.34 11.30 10.43
CA ALA A 47 11.78 11.56 10.60
C ALA A 47 12.29 12.82 9.87
N ARG A 48 11.42 13.51 9.13
CA ARG A 48 11.77 14.64 8.25
C ARG A 48 11.30 16.00 8.79
N ILE A 49 10.86 16.04 10.05
CA ILE A 49 10.45 17.22 10.81
C ILE A 49 11.41 17.50 11.96
#